data_AF-A0A0C2H0G6-F1
#
_entry.id   AF-A0A0C2H0G6-F1
#
_cell.length_a   1.000
_cell.length_b   1.000
_cell.length_c   1.000
_cell.angle_alpha   90.00
_cell.angle_beta   90.00
_cell.angle_gamma   90.00
#
_symmetry.space_group_name_H-M   'P 1'
#
loop_
_entity.id
_entity.type
_entity.pdbx_description
1 polymer ?
#
loop_
_entity_poly.entity_id
_entity_poly.type
_entity_poly.pdbx_seq_one_letter_code
_entity_poly.pdbx_strand_id
1 'polypeptide(L)' 'MFALVEGLSTCERLQCDTTVGYGGSPDENGETTLDALVIDGNGVRMGAVANLHKIKDAARVAWAVMNYTKHTMLVGPSGK' A
#
# COMPACT_ATOMS: atom_id res chain seq x y z
N MET A 1 5.03 -7.11 -13.28
CA MET A 1 4.19 -6.92 -12.08
C MET A 1 4.76 -7.62 -10.85
N PHE A 2 4.94 -8.96 -10.85
CA PHE A 2 5.48 -9.68 -9.68
C PHE A 2 6.78 -9.12 -9.11
N ALA A 3 7.80 -8.89 -9.95
CA ALA A 3 9.07 -8.31 -9.50
C ALA A 3 8.92 -6.90 -8.88
N LEU A 4 7.98 -6.10 -9.38
CA LEU A 4 7.71 -4.76 -8.84
C LEU A 4 7.08 -4.86 -7.43
N VAL A 5 6.04 -5.69 -7.28
CA VAL A 5 5.37 -5.89 -5.99
C VAL A 5 6.33 -6.48 -4.96
N GLU A 6 7.15 -7.46 -5.32
CA GLU A 6 8.16 -8.05 -4.41
C GLU A 6 9.25 -7.04 -4.00
N GLY A 7 9.66 -6.15 -4.91
CA GLY A 7 10.59 -5.07 -4.60
C GLY A 7 10.02 -4.09 -3.57
N LEU A 8 8.77 -3.66 -3.78
CA LEU A 8 8.05 -2.79 -2.85
C LEU A 8 7.88 -3.46 -1.48
N SER A 9 7.41 -4.70 -1.45
CA SER A 9 7.24 -5.47 -0.20
C SER A 9 8.56 -5.74 0.52
N THR A 10 9.67 -5.80 -0.20
CA THR A 10 10.99 -5.85 0.42
C THR A 10 11.29 -4.56 1.18
N CYS A 11 11.02 -3.39 0.59
CA CYS A 11 11.20 -2.12 1.29
C CYS A 11 10.21 -1.89 2.43
N GLU A 12 8.96 -2.34 2.30
CA GLU A 12 7.99 -2.33 3.41
C GLU A 12 8.48 -3.12 4.62
N ARG A 13 9.14 -4.26 4.38
CA ARG A 13 9.72 -5.11 5.43
C ARG A 13 11.04 -4.57 5.99
N LEU A 14 11.90 -4.01 5.14
CA LEU A 14 13.20 -3.45 5.53
C LEU A 14 13.08 -2.05 6.12
N GLN A 15 11.89 -1.44 6.07
CA GLN A 15 11.63 -0.10 6.55
C GLN A 15 12.57 0.92 5.90
N CYS A 16 12.65 0.90 4.56
CA CYS A 16 13.59 1.70 3.77
C CYS A 16 13.54 3.17 4.18
N ASP A 17 14.69 3.70 4.62
CA ASP A 17 14.87 5.06 5.14
C ASP A 17 13.89 5.48 6.23
N THR A 18 13.28 4.52 6.95
CA THR A 18 12.18 4.74 7.91
C THR A 18 10.95 5.44 7.32
N THR A 19 10.83 5.51 5.99
CA THR A 19 9.74 6.18 5.28
C THR A 19 8.77 5.22 4.60
N VAL A 20 9.12 3.94 4.47
CA VAL A 20 8.31 2.92 3.78
C VAL A 20 7.97 1.79 4.74
N GLY A 21 6.72 1.34 4.74
CA GLY A 21 6.26 0.24 5.60
C GLY A 21 5.95 0.69 7.03
N TYR A 22 5.76 -0.28 7.92
CA TYR A 22 5.30 -0.02 9.29
C TYR A 22 6.40 0.60 10.17
N GLY A 23 6.02 1.22 11.29
CA GLY A 23 6.95 1.67 12.34
C GLY A 23 7.73 2.94 12.04
N GLY A 24 7.35 3.69 11.00
CA GLY A 24 7.88 5.01 10.66
C GLY A 24 6.75 5.99 10.34
N SER A 25 7.08 7.28 10.16
CA SER A 25 6.14 8.34 9.73
C SER A 25 4.75 8.31 10.40
N PRO A 26 4.65 8.37 11.73
CA PRO A 26 3.36 8.41 12.40
C PRO A 26 2.63 9.74 12.12
N ASP A 27 1.29 9.69 12.13
CA ASP A 27 0.42 10.86 12.10
C ASP A 27 0.39 11.61 13.45
N GLU A 28 -0.46 12.64 13.56
CA GLU A 28 -0.64 13.44 14.78
C GLU A 28 -1.14 12.64 16.00
N ASN A 29 -1.74 11.46 15.77
CA ASN A 29 -2.21 10.56 16.81
C ASN A 29 -1.18 9.48 17.16
N GLY A 30 -0.03 9.47 16.49
CA GLY A 30 1.02 8.49 16.69
C GLY A 30 0.80 7.17 15.93
N GLU A 31 -0.16 7.11 15.00
CA GLU A 31 -0.44 5.92 14.21
C GLU A 31 0.29 5.97 12.86
N THR A 32 0.98 4.89 12.49
CA THR A 32 1.49 4.71 11.12
C THR A 32 0.41 4.08 10.27
N THR A 33 -0.02 4.80 9.23
CA THR A 33 -0.88 4.27 8.17
C THR A 33 -0.10 4.20 6.86
N LEU A 34 -0.47 3.24 5.99
CA LEU A 34 0.27 2.99 4.76
C LEU A 34 -0.55 3.31 3.52
N ASP A 35 0.14 3.87 2.53
CA ASP A 35 -0.39 4.15 1.20
C ASP A 35 0.43 3.38 0.15
N ALA A 36 -0.24 2.82 -0.85
CA ALA A 36 0.43 2.14 -1.96
C ALA A 36 -0.40 2.20 -3.23
N LEU A 37 0.27 2.32 -4.38
CA LEU A 37 -0.31 2.32 -5.71
C LEU A 37 0.53 1.43 -6.63
N VAL A 38 -0.12 0.56 -7.39
CA VAL A 38 0.51 -0.23 -8.46
C VAL A 38 -0.22 -0.01 -9.78
N ILE A 39 0.53 0.12 -10.87
CA ILE A 39 -0.01 0.37 -12.21
C ILE A 39 0.54 -0.69 -13.17
N ASP A 40 -0.37 -1.34 -13.90
CA ASP A 40 -0.08 -2.20 -15.04
C ASP A 40 -0.30 -1.41 -16.33
N GLY A 41 0.79 -0.83 -16.86
CA GLY A 41 0.73 -0.01 -18.07
C GLY A 41 0.30 -0.75 -19.33
N ASN A 42 0.52 -2.08 -19.38
CA ASN A 42 0.11 -2.89 -20.53
C ASN A 42 -1.39 -3.20 -20.48
N GLY A 43 -1.92 -3.49 -19.29
CA GLY A 43 -3.33 -3.78 -19.07
C GLY A 43 -4.21 -2.55 -18.89
N VAL A 44 -3.62 -1.35 -18.75
CA VAL A 44 -4.31 -0.11 -18.34
C VAL A 44 -5.13 -0.34 -17.06
N ARG A 45 -4.55 -1.07 -16.10
CA ARG A 45 -5.16 -1.36 -14.79
C ARG A 45 -4.31 -0.77 -13.68
N MET A 46 -4.96 -0.45 -12.57
CA MET A 46 -4.28 0.02 -11.38
C MET A 46 -5.06 -0.38 -10.14
N GLY A 47 -4.35 -0.46 -9.02
CA GLY A 47 -4.93 -0.70 -7.71
C GLY A 47 -4.19 0.12 -6.68
N ALA A 48 -4.94 0.68 -5.75
CA ALA A 48 -4.42 1.57 -4.73
C ALA A 48 -5.09 1.33 -3.39
N VAL A 49 -4.31 1.58 -2.34
CA VAL A 49 -4.79 1.74 -0.97
C VAL A 49 -4.28 3.05 -0.42
N ALA A 50 -5.10 3.71 0.39
CA ALA A 50 -4.65 4.81 1.23
C ALA A 50 -5.21 4.68 2.64
N ASN A 51 -4.53 5.32 3.58
CA ASN A 51 -4.86 5.28 5.00
C ASN A 51 -5.02 3.82 5.50
N LEU A 52 -4.13 2.92 5.08
CA LEU A 52 -4.26 1.49 5.41
C LEU A 52 -3.76 1.24 6.83
N HIS A 53 -4.68 0.87 7.71
CA HIS A 53 -4.38 0.56 9.12
C HIS A 53 -4.02 -0.92 9.30
N LYS A 54 -3.06 -1.18 10.20
CA LYS A 54 -2.78 -2.51 10.78
C LYS A 54 -2.44 -3.62 9.78
N ILE A 55 -2.05 -3.28 8.55
CA ILE A 55 -1.59 -4.22 7.52
C ILE A 55 -0.21 -3.78 7.05
N LYS A 56 0.76 -4.70 7.02
CA LYS A 56 2.17 -4.40 6.71
C LYS A 56 2.48 -4.38 5.21
N ASP A 57 1.79 -5.21 4.43
CA ASP A 57 2.09 -5.44 3.00
C ASP A 57 1.21 -4.56 2.09
N ALA A 58 1.32 -3.23 2.18
CA ALA A 58 0.44 -2.31 1.47
C ALA A 58 0.48 -2.49 -0.07
N ALA A 59 1.67 -2.74 -0.64
CA ALA A 59 1.85 -2.99 -2.08
C ALA A 59 1.11 -4.25 -2.54
N ARG A 60 1.07 -5.31 -1.72
CA ARG A 60 0.31 -6.52 -2.03
C ARG A 60 -1.19 -6.30 -1.92
N VAL A 61 -1.65 -5.46 -0.99
CA VAL A 61 -3.06 -5.07 -0.92
C VAL A 61 -3.45 -4.23 -2.14
N ALA A 62 -2.63 -3.26 -2.54
CA ALA A 62 -2.86 -2.49 -3.77
C ALA A 62 -2.93 -3.41 -5.02
N TRP A 63 -2.05 -4.40 -5.12
CA TRP A 63 -2.11 -5.42 -6.16
C TRP A 63 -3.38 -6.29 -6.06
N ALA A 64 -3.85 -6.61 -4.85
CA ALA A 64 -5.11 -7.32 -4.66
C ALA A 64 -6.33 -6.48 -5.08
N VAL A 65 -6.35 -5.17 -4.78
CA VAL A 65 -7.41 -4.24 -5.23
C VAL A 65 -7.54 -4.29 -6.75
N MET A 66 -6.42 -4.24 -7.46
CA MET A 66 -6.37 -4.30 -8.93
C MET A 66 -6.91 -5.62 -9.52
N ASN A 67 -6.69 -6.76 -8.84
CA ASN A 67 -7.01 -8.09 -9.40
C ASN A 67 -8.34 -8.68 -8.92
N TYR A 68 -8.80 -8.28 -7.74
CA TYR A 68 -9.94 -8.93 -7.07
C TYR A 68 -11.11 -7.99 -6.80
N THR A 69 -11.02 -6.74 -7.26
CA THR A 69 -12.13 -5.78 -7.15
C THR A 69 -12.40 -5.12 -8.51
N LYS A 70 -13.53 -4.43 -8.61
CA LYS A 70 -13.86 -3.57 -9.76
C LYS A 70 -13.46 -2.11 -9.52
N HIS A 71 -12.81 -1.82 -8.39
CA HIS A 71 -12.46 -0.47 -7.97
C HIS A 71 -10.96 -0.22 -8.15
N THR A 72 -10.60 1.03 -8.34
CA THR A 72 -9.20 1.46 -8.44
C THR A 72 -8.56 1.68 -7.08
N MET A 73 -9.31 2.22 -6.12
CA MET A 73 -8.77 2.65 -4.83
C MET A 73 -9.73 2.29 -3.71
N LEU A 74 -9.19 1.73 -2.64
CA LEU A 74 -9.88 1.56 -1.36
C LEU A 74 -9.15 2.38 -0.30
N VAL A 75 -9.88 2.94 0.63
CA VAL A 75 -9.32 3.77 1.71
C VAL A 75 -9.70 3.13 3.04
N GLY A 76 -8.80 3.22 4.01
CA GLY A 76 -9.11 2.86 5.39
C GLY A 76 -10.33 3.61 5.93
N PRO A 77 -10.92 3.13 7.03
CA PRO A 77 -12.11 3.73 7.60
C PRO A 77 -11.91 5.24 7.85
N SER A 78 -12.89 6.04 7.48
CA SER A 78 -12.97 7.44 7.91
C SER A 78 -13.53 7.46 9.33
N GLY A 79 -12.65 7.39 10.32
CA GLY A 79 -12.99 7.52 11.73
C GLY A 79 -11.97 8.42 12.41
N LYS A 80 -12.47 9.39 13.19
CA LYS A 80 -11.66 10.33 13.97
C LYS A 80 -10.66 9.65 14.89
#